data_AF-A0A836QEG3-F1
#
_entry.id   AF-A0A836QEG3-F1
#
_cell.length_a   1.000
_cell.length_b   1.000
_cell.length_c   1.000
_cell.angle_alpha   90.00
_cell.angle_beta   90.00
_cell.angle_gamma   90.00
#
_symmetry.space_group_name_H-M   'P 1'
#
loop_
_entity.id
_entity.type
_entity.pdbx_description
1 polymer ?
#
loop_
_entity_poly.entity_id
_entity_poly.type
_entity_poly.pdbx_seq_one_letter_code
_entity_poly.pdbx_strand_id
1 'polypeptide(L)' 'MEDTKPKIIIGNKGPLVIKGGVTLIHPDGLEEQRDGTVALCRCGLSAKKPFCDGSHKGCDTW' A
#
# COMPACT_ATOMS: atom_id res chain seq x y z
N MET A 1 -24.40 -4.82 -5.07
CA MET A 1 -23.13 -4.09 -5.04
C MET A 1 -22.04 -5.12 -5.23
N GLU A 2 -21.37 -5.14 -6.38
CA GLU A 2 -20.30 -6.12 -6.62
C GLU A 2 -19.11 -5.80 -5.72
N ASP A 3 -18.85 -6.69 -4.76
CA ASP A 3 -17.58 -6.87 -4.07
C ASP A 3 -16.47 -7.06 -5.12
N THR A 4 -16.03 -5.96 -5.71
CA THR A 4 -14.96 -5.97 -6.70
C THR A 4 -13.70 -6.24 -5.91
N LYS A 5 -13.27 -7.51 -5.90
CA LYS A 5 -12.09 -7.96 -5.17
C LYS A 5 -10.92 -7.00 -5.45
N PRO A 6 -10.31 -6.38 -4.42
CA PRO A 6 -9.24 -5.44 -4.65
C PRO A 6 -8.07 -6.15 -5.34
N LYS A 7 -7.54 -5.53 -6.41
CA LYS A 7 -6.39 -6.08 -7.12
C LYS A 7 -5.12 -5.55 -6.47
N ILE A 8 -4.35 -6.45 -5.87
CA ILE A 8 -3.03 -6.15 -5.30
C ILE A 8 -1.94 -6.61 -6.27
N ILE A 9 -1.12 -5.67 -6.71
CA ILE A 9 0.01 -5.90 -7.61
C ILE A 9 1.28 -5.91 -6.79
N ILE A 10 2.02 -7.01 -6.88
CA ILE A 10 3.28 -7.23 -6.17
C ILE A 10 4.41 -7.14 -7.19
N GLY A 11 5.12 -6.01 -7.21
CA GLY A 11 6.27 -5.80 -8.09
C GLY A 11 7.59 -6.31 -7.48
N ASN A 12 8.59 -6.56 -8.31
CA ASN A 12 9.93 -6.87 -7.84
C ASN A 12 10.53 -5.65 -7.11
N LYS A 13 11.10 -5.87 -5.92
CA LYS A 13 11.67 -4.82 -5.03
C LYS A 13 10.80 -3.56 -4.85
N GLY A 14 9.47 -3.73 -4.90
CA GLY A 14 8.52 -2.62 -4.93
C GLY A 14 7.44 -2.68 -3.86
N PRO A 15 6.66 -1.60 -3.71
CA PRO A 15 5.52 -1.55 -2.80
C PRO A 15 4.40 -2.51 -3.23
N LEU A 16 3.44 -2.72 -2.33
CA LEU A 16 2.18 -3.37 -2.66
C LEU A 16 1.27 -2.31 -3.28
N VAL A 17 0.87 -2.49 -4.54
CA VAL A 17 0.03 -1.52 -5.25
C VAL A 17 -1.39 -2.05 -5.34
N ILE A 18 -2.32 -1.38 -4.68
CA ILE A 18 -3.74 -1.71 -4.67
C ILE A 18 -4.43 -0.80 -5.69
N LYS A 19 -5.19 -1.39 -6.63
CA LYS A 19 -5.98 -0.64 -7.62
C LYS A 19 -7.48 -0.85 -7.40
N GLY A 20 -8.25 0.21 -7.58
CA GLY A 20 -9.71 0.17 -7.55
C GLY A 20 -10.35 0.63 -6.25
N GLY A 21 -9.57 1.31 -5.40
CA GLY A 21 -10.01 1.75 -4.08
C GLY A 21 -9.87 0.67 -3.00
N VAL A 22 -9.61 1.10 -1.77
CA VAL A 22 -9.46 0.24 -0.60
C VAL A 22 -9.85 0.98 0.67
N THR A 23 -10.40 0.23 1.65
CA THR A 23 -10.59 0.72 3.01
C THR A 23 -9.44 0.22 3.87
N LEU A 24 -8.73 1.15 4.51
CA LEU A 24 -7.65 0.85 5.46
C LEU A 24 -8.25 0.89 6.86
N ILE A 25 -8.09 -0.20 7.60
CA ILE A 25 -8.52 -0.30 8.99
C ILE A 25 -7.27 -0.16 9.86
N HIS A 26 -7.24 0.86 10.70
CA HIS A 26 -6.15 1.16 11.60
C HIS A 26 -6.31 0.40 12.94
N PRO A 27 -5.24 0.24 13.74
CA PRO A 27 -5.30 -0.49 15.01
C PRO A 27 -6.27 0.10 16.04
N ASP A 28 -6.55 1.39 15.94
CA ASP A 28 -7.53 2.11 16.78
C ASP A 28 -8.98 1.95 16.29
N GLY A 29 -9.19 1.20 15.21
CA GLY A 29 -10.49 1.02 14.57
C GLY A 29 -10.88 2.14 13.60
N LEU A 30 -9.99 3.12 13.34
CA LEU A 30 -10.25 4.14 12.34
C LEU A 30 -10.30 3.48 10.94
N GLU A 31 -11.38 3.74 10.21
CA GLU A 31 -11.53 3.34 8.82
C GLU A 31 -11.23 4.52 7.90
N GLU A 32 -10.23 4.34 7.04
CA GLU A 32 -9.83 5.33 6.04
C GLU A 32 -10.14 4.78 4.64
N GLN A 33 -11.12 5.39 3.96
CA GLN A 33 -11.38 5.10 2.56
C GLN A 33 -10.42 5.85 1.64
N ARG A 34 -9.86 5.12 0.68
CA ARG A 34 -9.02 5.67 -0.38
C ARG A 34 -9.56 5.21 -1.71
N ASP A 35 -10.01 6.16 -2.51
CA ASP A 35 -10.35 5.93 -3.90
C ASP A 35 -9.08 5.85 -4.78
N GLY A 36 -9.11 5.00 -5.79
CA GLY A 36 -8.04 4.93 -6.80
C GLY A 36 -6.91 3.95 -6.46
N THR A 37 -5.66 4.41 -6.59
CA THR A 37 -4.46 3.57 -6.44
C THR A 37 -3.72 3.90 -5.15
N VAL A 38 -3.51 2.89 -4.31
CA VAL A 38 -2.77 3.01 -3.05
C VAL A 38 -1.47 2.20 -3.15
N ALA A 39 -0.36 2.79 -2.74
CA ALA A 39 0.93 2.10 -2.66
C ALA A 39 1.33 1.95 -1.19
N LEU A 40 1.40 0.71 -0.70
CA LEU A 40 1.80 0.39 0.67
C LEU A 40 3.27 -0.03 0.73
N CYS A 41 3.95 0.44 1.78
CA CYS A 41 5.35 0.13 2.03
C CYS A 41 5.51 -1.36 2.33
N ARG A 42 6.50 -1.98 1.67
CA ARG A 42 6.92 -3.36 1.94
C ARG A 42 8.41 -3.49 2.31
N CYS A 43 9.22 -2.47 2.04
CA CYS A 43 10.65 -2.47 2.40
C CYS A 43 10.94 -2.10 3.87
N GLY A 44 9.95 -1.60 4.62
CA GLY A 44 10.14 -1.14 6.00
C GLY A 44 10.86 0.22 6.15
N LEU A 45 11.43 0.79 5.09
CA LEU A 45 12.20 2.04 5.15
C LEU A 45 11.38 3.33 4.99
N SER A 46 10.08 3.24 4.66
CA SER A 46 9.29 4.46 4.46
C SER A 46 9.15 5.28 5.75
N ALA A 47 9.23 6.60 5.63
CA ALA A 47 8.91 7.55 6.70
C ALA A 47 7.39 7.82 6.81
N LYS A 48 6.60 7.44 5.80
CA LYS A 48 5.15 7.67 5.72
C LYS A 48 4.34 6.38 5.88
N LYS A 49 4.80 5.46 6.74
CA LYS A 49 4.11 4.18 6.98
C LYS A 49 2.64 4.42 7.34
N PRO A 50 1.71 3.60 6.82
CA PRO A 50 1.92 2.37 6.04
C PRO A 50 2.19 2.59 4.53
N PHE A 51 2.21 3.83 4.05
CA PHE A 51 2.33 4.15 2.63
C PHE A 51 3.78 4.09 2.13
N CYS A 52 3.93 3.89 0.83
CA CYS A 52 5.21 3.98 0.15
C CYS A 52 5.52 5.44 -0.23
N ASP A 53 6.70 5.91 0.15
CA ASP A 53 7.24 7.24 -0.19
C ASP A 53 8.40 7.20 -1.21
N GLY A 54 8.79 5.99 -1.66
CA GLY A 54 9.89 5.80 -2.60
C GLY A 54 11.21 5.34 -1.97
N SER A 55 11.30 5.27 -0.64
CA SER A 55 12.53 4.84 0.07
C SER A 55 13.03 3.44 -0.31
N HIS A 56 12.16 2.58 -0.88
CA HIS A 56 12.56 1.26 -1.40
C HIS A 56 13.63 1.33 -2.50
N LYS A 57 13.71 2.45 -3.24
CA LYS A 57 14.69 2.60 -4.33
C LYS A 57 16.13 2.70 -3.84
N GLY A 58 16.34 3.16 -2.60
CA GLY A 58 17.66 3.23 -1.96
C GLY A 58 18.00 1.99 -1.14
N CYS A 59 17.16 0.94 -1.18
CA CYS A 59 17.38 -0.29 -0.44
C CYS A 59 18.13 -1.28 -1.32
N ASP A 60 19.45 -1.39 -1.17
CA ASP A 60 20.25 -2.40 -1.88
C ASP A 60 19.90 -3.83 -1.41
N THR A 61 19.50 -3.97 -0.15
CA THR A 61 19.08 -5.21 0.48
C THR A 61 17.58 -5.40 0.33
N TRP A 62 17.20 -6.01 -0.78
CA TRP A 62 15.89 -6.63 -0.99
C TRP A 62 16.11 -8.01 -1.59
#